data_AF-A0AA86JB79-F1
#
_entry.id   AF-A0AA86JB79-F1
#
_cell.length_a   1.000
_cell.length_b   1.000
_cell.length_c   1.000
_cell.angle_alpha   90.00
_cell.angle_beta   90.00
_cell.angle_gamma   90.00
#
_symmetry.space_group_name_H-M   'P 1'
#
loop_
_entity.id
_entity.type
_entity.pdbx_description
1 polymer ?
#
loop_
_entity_poly.entity_id
_entity_poly.type
_entity_poly.pdbx_seq_one_letter_code
_entity_poly.pdbx_strand_id
1 'polypeptide(L)'
;MDQIKRSVCRFINMASDAAAWNVAAATEASAHYGESLTRCDRLTYWLQGFFSVLNTTQPDQEDTQVQSQRTGKKAVGVSRDLMTVLRIQAADDHVIEFFNVDTRFNDCNGWEVRKGGERVYFNTRQYERFSDVKSGVLSVITLCQKYPQDSDSVLLAAAKAMLSVLDSSPSFAALAAHPDRIKP
;
A
#
# COMPACT_ATOMS: atom_id res chain seq x y z
N MET A 1 16.94 25.61 23.44
CA MET A 1 17.71 25.27 22.22
C MET A 1 18.54 23.98 22.35
N ASP A 2 18.54 23.29 23.50
CA ASP A 2 19.39 22.10 23.74
C ASP A 2 18.75 20.73 23.45
N GLN A 3 17.42 20.62 23.37
CA GLN A 3 16.78 19.33 23.06
C GLN A 3 16.97 18.88 21.61
N ILE A 4 17.00 19.83 20.67
CA ILE A 4 17.12 19.54 19.23
C ILE A 4 18.52 18.98 18.91
N LYS A 5 19.57 19.52 19.55
CA LYS A 5 20.95 19.02 19.37
C LYS A 5 21.11 17.59 19.89
N ARG A 6 20.43 17.21 20.98
CA ARG A 6 20.50 15.85 21.54
C ARG A 6 19.79 14.80 20.68
N SER A 7 18.66 15.16 20.06
CA SER A 7 17.98 14.25 19.10
C SER A 7 18.81 14.03 17.84
N VAL A 8 19.39 15.09 17.27
CA VAL A 8 20.20 14.98 16.04
C VAL A 8 21.48 14.16 16.26
N CYS A 9 22.17 14.32 17.40
CA CYS A 9 23.31 13.46 17.74
C CYS A 9 22.93 11.98 17.91
N ARG A 10 21.71 11.67 18.38
CA ARG A 10 21.26 10.29 18.55
C ARG A 10 20.98 9.61 17.20
N PHE A 11 20.43 10.35 16.23
CA PHE A 11 20.23 9.86 14.86
C PHE A 11 21.54 9.66 14.08
N ILE A 12 22.52 10.55 14.27
CA ILE A 12 23.81 10.43 13.58
C ILE A 12 24.61 9.23 14.10
N ASN A 13 24.58 8.96 15.41
CA ASN A 13 25.27 7.80 15.98
C ASN A 13 24.63 6.46 15.56
N MET A 14 23.29 6.39 15.44
CA MET A 14 22.61 5.20 14.90
C MET A 14 22.94 4.92 13.42
N ALA A 15 23.18 5.97 12.63
CA ALA A 15 23.60 5.82 11.23
C ALA A 15 25.05 5.32 11.10
N SER A 16 25.93 5.68 12.03
CA SER A 16 27.32 5.23 12.06
C SER A 16 27.44 3.75 12.44
N ASP A 17 26.62 3.27 13.38
CA ASP A 17 26.60 1.84 13.77
C ASP A 17 26.03 0.94 12.66
N ALA A 18 25.05 1.43 11.90
CA ALA A 18 24.53 0.72 10.73
C ALA A 18 25.56 0.61 9.59
N ALA A 19 26.44 1.62 9.44
CA ALA A 19 27.50 1.59 8.45
C ALA A 19 28.60 0.56 8.80
N ALA A 20 28.89 0.36 10.09
CA ALA A 20 29.87 -0.64 10.55
C ALA A 20 29.38 -2.09 10.32
N TRP A 21 28.08 -2.35 10.49
CA TRP A 21 27.46 -3.65 10.17
C TRP A 21 27.49 -3.97 8.67
N ASN A 22 27.33 -2.97 7.81
CA ASN A 22 27.37 -3.15 6.35
C ASN A 22 28.74 -3.59 5.83
N VAL A 23 29.83 -3.17 6.47
CA VAL A 23 31.20 -3.56 6.07
C VAL A 23 31.51 -5.00 6.52
N ALA A 24 31.09 -5.39 7.73
CA ALA A 24 31.26 -6.76 8.22
C ALA A 24 30.44 -7.77 7.39
N ALA A 25 29.16 -7.47 7.11
CA ALA A 25 28.28 -8.33 6.31
C ALA A 25 28.70 -8.41 4.83
N ALA A 26 29.26 -7.34 4.26
CA ALA A 26 29.80 -7.36 2.90
C ALA A 26 31.06 -8.22 2.76
N THR A 27 31.84 -8.36 3.84
CA THR A 27 33.04 -9.21 3.86
C THR A 27 32.68 -10.68 4.04
N GLU A 28 31.57 -10.98 4.73
CA GLU A 28 31.06 -12.34 4.93
C GLU A 28 30.29 -12.87 3.71
N ALA A 29 29.57 -12.00 3.00
CA ALA A 29 28.82 -12.35 1.79
C ALA A 29 29.71 -12.59 0.56
N SER A 30 30.90 -11.97 0.47
CA SER A 30 31.83 -12.17 -0.65
C SER A 30 32.60 -13.49 -0.58
N ALA A 31 32.65 -14.13 0.59
CA ALA A 31 33.33 -15.40 0.79
C ALA A 31 32.50 -16.63 0.36
N HIS A 32 31.17 -16.50 0.28
CA HIS A 32 30.27 -17.64 0.09
C HIS A 32 29.56 -17.73 -1.28
N TYR A 33 29.43 -16.63 -2.01
CA TYR A 33 28.72 -16.63 -3.29
C TYR A 33 29.57 -15.95 -4.37
N GLY A 34 30.16 -16.79 -5.21
CA GLY A 34 30.97 -16.39 -6.35
C GLY A 34 30.25 -15.41 -7.28
N GLU A 35 31.06 -14.54 -7.87
CA GLU A 35 30.69 -13.35 -8.64
C GLU A 35 29.61 -13.61 -9.72
N SER A 36 28.36 -13.21 -9.46
CA SER A 36 27.43 -12.67 -10.48
C SER A 36 26.11 -12.21 -9.85
N LEU A 37 26.14 -11.15 -9.04
CA LEU A 37 24.92 -10.47 -8.61
C LEU A 37 24.91 -9.04 -9.16
N THR A 38 24.02 -8.83 -10.13
CA THR A 38 23.75 -7.55 -10.78
C THR A 38 22.94 -6.64 -9.84
N ARG A 39 23.10 -5.32 -10.00
CA ARG A 39 22.61 -4.23 -9.12
C ARG A 39 21.13 -4.29 -8.71
N CYS A 40 20.29 -5.07 -9.39
CA CYS A 40 18.87 -5.22 -9.09
C CYS A 40 18.62 -5.96 -7.77
N ASP A 41 19.42 -6.98 -7.43
CA ASP A 41 19.21 -7.75 -6.20
C ASP A 41 19.58 -6.97 -4.93
N ARG A 42 20.48 -5.99 -5.06
CA ARG A 42 20.90 -5.14 -3.94
C ARG A 42 19.78 -4.21 -3.45
N LEU A 43 18.82 -3.88 -4.32
CA LEU A 43 17.65 -3.05 -4.01
C LEU A 43 16.56 -3.86 -3.30
N THR A 44 16.37 -5.11 -3.68
CA THR A 44 15.44 -6.05 -3.05
C THR A 44 15.86 -6.37 -1.61
N TYR A 45 17.15 -6.61 -1.38
CA TYR A 45 17.68 -6.84 -0.03
C TYR A 45 17.61 -5.58 0.85
N TRP A 46 17.80 -4.39 0.28
CA TRP A 46 17.64 -3.13 1.04
C TRP A 46 16.19 -2.91 1.49
N LEU A 47 15.21 -3.20 0.62
CA LEU A 47 13.80 -3.05 0.95
C LEU A 47 13.35 -4.06 2.03
N GLN A 48 13.81 -5.32 1.99
CA GLN A 48 13.41 -6.31 3.00
C GLN A 48 14.02 -6.05 4.39
N GLY A 49 15.26 -5.56 4.48
CA GLY A 49 15.90 -5.25 5.75
C GLY A 49 15.31 -4.01 6.44
N PHE A 50 14.92 -2.99 5.68
CA PHE A 50 14.40 -1.74 6.23
C PHE A 50 13.03 -1.90 6.93
N PHE A 51 12.14 -2.75 6.40
CA PHE A 51 10.83 -3.00 7.01
C PHE A 51 10.89 -3.91 8.24
N SER A 52 11.91 -4.76 8.38
CA SER A 52 12.06 -5.67 9.53
C SER A 52 12.48 -4.92 10.80
N VAL A 53 13.27 -3.84 10.66
CA VAL A 53 13.73 -3.00 11.78
C VAL A 53 12.64 -2.04 12.27
N LEU A 54 11.69 -1.67 11.42
CA LEU A 54 10.58 -0.78 11.78
C LEU A 54 9.41 -1.50 12.49
N ASN A 55 9.45 -2.82 12.62
CA ASN A 55 8.33 -3.61 13.15
C ASN A 55 8.53 -4.19 14.55
N THR A 56 9.59 -3.82 15.27
CA THR A 56 9.75 -4.22 16.68
C THR A 56 9.31 -3.08 17.59
N THR A 57 8.02 -3.04 17.90
CA THR A 57 7.52 -2.63 19.23
C THR A 57 6.12 -3.22 19.47
N GLN A 58 6.05 -4.24 20.32
CA GLN A 58 4.85 -4.61 21.11
C GLN A 58 5.10 -4.10 22.55
N PRO A 59 4.08 -3.85 23.41
CA PRO A 59 3.13 -4.88 23.84
C PRO A 59 1.65 -4.46 24.01
N ASP A 60 0.80 -5.50 23.94
CA ASP A 60 -0.49 -5.82 24.59
C ASP A 60 -1.53 -4.76 24.98
N GLN A 61 -2.78 -4.97 24.48
CA GLN A 61 -3.98 -4.87 25.33
C GLN A 61 -5.17 -5.68 24.77
N GLU A 62 -5.67 -6.57 25.62
CA GLU A 62 -6.88 -7.39 25.51
C GLU A 62 -8.18 -6.58 25.72
N ASP A 63 -9.30 -7.19 25.34
CA ASP A 63 -10.70 -6.93 25.73
C ASP A 63 -11.52 -5.81 25.06
N THR A 64 -12.36 -6.19 24.10
CA THR A 64 -13.81 -6.44 24.32
C THR A 64 -14.55 -6.48 22.98
N GLN A 65 -15.01 -7.66 22.59
CA GLN A 65 -15.94 -7.85 21.48
C GLN A 65 -17.35 -7.36 21.88
N VAL A 66 -17.85 -6.30 21.26
CA VAL A 66 -19.28 -5.97 21.31
C VAL A 66 -19.98 -6.66 20.14
N GLN A 67 -20.62 -7.78 20.48
CA GLN A 67 -21.47 -8.59 19.62
C GLN A 67 -22.72 -7.78 19.19
N SER A 68 -22.72 -7.25 17.97
CA SER A 68 -23.93 -6.66 17.39
C SER A 68 -24.83 -7.75 16.79
N GLN A 69 -25.91 -8.05 17.51
CA GLN A 69 -27.01 -8.90 17.07
C GLN A 69 -27.68 -8.32 15.83
N ARG A 70 -27.78 -9.10 14.74
CA ARG A 70 -28.82 -8.92 13.71
C ARG A 70 -29.27 -10.27 13.15
N THR A 71 -30.45 -10.68 13.60
CA THR A 71 -31.25 -11.83 13.18
C THR A 71 -31.70 -11.68 11.73
N GLY A 72 -31.33 -12.66 10.90
CA GLY A 72 -31.82 -12.84 9.54
C GLY A 72 -31.23 -14.12 9.01
N LYS A 73 -32.06 -15.06 8.53
CA LYS A 73 -31.64 -16.36 7.99
C LYS A 73 -30.61 -16.11 6.87
N LYS A 74 -29.36 -16.53 7.10
CA LYS A 74 -28.25 -16.31 6.17
C LYS A 74 -28.24 -17.40 5.11
N ALA A 75 -28.07 -17.03 3.85
CA ALA A 75 -27.66 -17.98 2.82
C ALA A 75 -26.26 -18.47 3.17
N VAL A 76 -26.10 -19.79 3.31
CA VAL A 76 -24.82 -20.42 3.61
C VAL A 76 -23.86 -20.10 2.46
N GLY A 77 -22.70 -19.50 2.77
CA GLY A 77 -21.65 -19.18 1.79
C GLY A 77 -21.54 -17.73 1.33
N VAL A 78 -22.42 -16.80 1.75
CA VAL A 78 -22.30 -15.37 1.40
C VAL A 78 -21.83 -14.58 2.62
N SER A 79 -20.58 -14.11 2.59
CA SER A 79 -20.07 -13.17 3.59
C SER A 79 -20.65 -11.79 3.32
N ARG A 80 -21.21 -11.15 4.36
CA ARG A 80 -21.70 -9.75 4.26
C ARG A 80 -20.55 -8.76 4.11
N ASP A 81 -19.35 -9.17 4.50
CA ASP A 81 -18.17 -8.33 4.54
C ASP A 81 -17.39 -8.36 3.22
N LEU A 82 -17.78 -9.25 2.30
CA LEU A 82 -17.20 -9.41 0.97
C LEU A 82 -18.08 -8.71 -0.08
N MET A 83 -17.47 -7.83 -0.86
CA MET A 83 -18.12 -7.12 -1.95
C MET A 83 -17.49 -7.52 -3.28
N THR A 84 -18.28 -8.05 -4.21
CA THR A 84 -17.77 -8.49 -5.52
C THR A 84 -17.17 -7.34 -6.33
N VAL A 85 -17.83 -6.18 -6.33
CA VAL A 85 -17.30 -4.95 -6.93
C VAL A 85 -17.67 -3.76 -6.05
N LEU A 86 -16.68 -2.91 -5.75
CA LEU A 86 -16.85 -1.62 -5.13
C LEU A 86 -16.46 -0.54 -6.14
N ARG A 87 -17.41 0.36 -6.46
CA ARG A 87 -17.21 1.43 -7.44
C ARG A 87 -17.29 2.80 -6.77
N ILE A 88 -16.32 3.65 -7.03
CA ILE A 88 -16.28 5.03 -6.54
C ILE A 88 -16.15 5.95 -7.75
N GLN A 89 -17.05 6.94 -7.84
CA GLN A 89 -16.88 8.05 -8.77
C GLN A 89 -15.75 8.94 -8.25
N ALA A 90 -14.70 9.12 -9.04
CA ALA A 90 -13.51 9.89 -8.68
C ALA A 90 -13.29 11.00 -9.71
N ALA A 91 -13.38 12.26 -9.27
CA ALA A 91 -13.47 13.40 -10.20
C ALA A 91 -14.61 13.23 -11.24
N ASP A 92 -14.74 14.16 -12.19
CA ASP A 92 -15.88 14.16 -13.11
C ASP A 92 -15.86 13.01 -14.13
N ASP A 93 -14.66 12.47 -14.45
CA ASP A 93 -14.49 11.50 -15.56
C ASP A 93 -13.90 10.14 -15.17
N HIS A 94 -13.42 9.94 -13.93
CA HIS A 94 -12.79 8.68 -13.53
C HIS A 94 -13.72 7.84 -12.64
N VAL A 95 -13.75 6.54 -12.89
CA VAL A 95 -14.43 5.57 -12.04
C VAL A 95 -13.38 4.59 -11.55
N ILE A 96 -13.28 4.45 -10.23
CA ILE A 96 -12.40 3.48 -9.60
C ILE A 96 -13.23 2.26 -9.25
N GLU A 97 -12.78 1.10 -9.69
CA GLU A 97 -13.38 -0.19 -9.35
C GLU A 97 -12.39 -1.03 -8.54
N PHE A 98 -12.86 -1.59 -7.45
CA PHE A 98 -12.15 -2.60 -6.66
C PHE A 98 -12.90 -3.91 -6.74
N PHE A 99 -12.18 -5.01 -6.92
CA PHE A 99 -12.75 -6.34 -7.14
C PHE A 99 -12.56 -7.23 -5.92
N ASN A 100 -13.61 -7.97 -5.57
CA ASN A 100 -13.65 -8.89 -4.43
C ASN A 100 -13.04 -8.27 -3.16
N VAL A 101 -13.61 -7.15 -2.74
CA VAL A 101 -13.16 -6.39 -1.57
C VAL A 101 -13.62 -7.10 -0.31
N ASP A 102 -12.69 -7.47 0.56
CA ASP A 102 -13.00 -7.95 1.90
C ASP A 102 -12.79 -6.82 2.90
N THR A 103 -13.89 -6.31 3.45
CA THR A 103 -13.87 -5.20 4.41
C THR A 103 -13.37 -5.61 5.79
N ARG A 104 -13.35 -6.91 6.12
CA ARG A 104 -12.84 -7.44 7.38
C ARG A 104 -11.32 -7.56 7.36
N PHE A 105 -10.74 -8.05 6.26
CA PHE A 105 -9.29 -8.16 6.09
C PHE A 105 -8.66 -6.90 5.47
N ASN A 106 -9.49 -5.97 5.01
CA ASN A 106 -9.09 -4.72 4.39
C ASN A 106 -8.17 -4.94 3.18
N ASP A 107 -8.57 -5.89 2.32
CA ASP A 107 -7.90 -6.25 1.08
C ASP A 107 -8.87 -6.37 -0.11
N CYS A 108 -8.30 -6.54 -1.31
CA CYS A 108 -9.04 -6.75 -2.55
C CYS A 108 -8.26 -7.65 -3.53
N ASN A 109 -8.95 -8.27 -4.48
CA ASN A 109 -8.32 -9.13 -5.51
C ASN A 109 -7.89 -8.38 -6.77
N GLY A 110 -7.89 -7.06 -6.72
CA GLY A 110 -7.47 -6.20 -7.82
C GLY A 110 -8.31 -4.93 -7.87
N TRP A 111 -7.87 -4.00 -8.71
CA TRP A 111 -8.54 -2.74 -8.91
C TRP A 111 -8.17 -2.14 -10.27
N GLU A 112 -9.05 -1.27 -10.76
CA GLU A 112 -8.85 -0.51 -11.98
C GLU A 112 -9.43 0.89 -11.86
N VAL A 113 -8.86 1.81 -12.63
CA VAL A 113 -9.37 3.14 -12.87
C VAL A 113 -9.78 3.19 -14.34
N ARG A 114 -11.03 3.59 -14.56
CA ARG A 114 -11.61 3.77 -15.88
C ARG A 114 -11.84 5.25 -16.13
N LYS A 115 -11.64 5.70 -17.37
CA LYS A 115 -11.98 7.04 -17.82
C LYS A 115 -12.85 6.92 -19.06
N GLY A 116 -14.04 7.52 -19.06
CA GLY A 116 -14.96 7.45 -20.21
C GLY A 116 -15.30 6.02 -20.66
N GLY A 117 -15.27 5.05 -19.74
CA GLY A 117 -15.51 3.63 -20.04
C GLY A 117 -14.27 2.83 -20.46
N GLU A 118 -13.13 3.46 -20.73
CA GLU A 118 -11.87 2.77 -21.03
C GLU A 118 -11.05 2.54 -19.76
N ARG A 119 -10.37 1.39 -19.65
CA ARG A 119 -9.45 1.09 -18.55
C ARG A 119 -8.12 1.79 -18.78
N VAL A 120 -7.76 2.73 -17.91
CA VAL A 120 -6.58 3.58 -18.06
C VAL A 120 -5.46 3.25 -17.06
N TYR A 121 -5.79 2.69 -15.91
CA TYR A 121 -4.83 2.27 -14.90
C TYR A 121 -5.37 1.05 -14.17
N PHE A 122 -4.59 0.00 -14.00
CA PHE A 122 -5.04 -1.22 -13.33
C PHE A 122 -3.87 -1.95 -12.72
N ASN A 123 -4.17 -2.79 -11.75
CA ASN A 123 -3.20 -3.73 -11.19
C ASN A 123 -3.52 -5.16 -11.62
N THR A 124 -2.46 -5.96 -11.80
CA THR A 124 -2.53 -7.41 -12.05
C THR A 124 -2.35 -8.23 -10.78
N ARG A 125 -1.98 -7.59 -9.66
CA ARG A 125 -1.78 -8.26 -8.36
C ARG A 125 -3.12 -8.60 -7.72
N GLN A 126 -3.13 -9.74 -7.03
CA GLN A 126 -4.28 -10.24 -6.26
C GLN A 126 -3.97 -10.12 -4.76
N TYR A 127 -5.03 -10.04 -3.95
CA TYR A 127 -4.97 -9.97 -2.49
C TYR A 127 -4.11 -8.80 -1.97
N GLU A 128 -4.36 -7.60 -2.48
CA GLU A 128 -3.67 -6.39 -2.03
C GLU A 128 -4.38 -5.76 -0.84
N ARG A 129 -3.64 -5.48 0.23
CA ARG A 129 -4.16 -4.67 1.33
C ARG A 129 -4.35 -3.24 0.89
N PHE A 130 -5.25 -2.52 1.55
CA PHE A 130 -5.49 -1.09 1.30
C PHE A 130 -4.20 -0.24 1.31
N SER A 131 -3.29 -0.51 2.24
CA SER A 131 -1.99 0.15 2.33
C SER A 131 -1.09 -0.13 1.13
N ASP A 132 -1.14 -1.36 0.61
CA ASP A 132 -0.32 -1.81 -0.50
C ASP A 132 -0.80 -1.15 -1.79
N VAL A 133 -2.13 -1.07 -1.99
CA VAL A 133 -2.74 -0.32 -3.08
C VAL A 133 -2.28 1.14 -3.05
N LYS A 134 -2.37 1.80 -1.89
CA LYS A 134 -1.97 3.20 -1.72
C LYS A 134 -0.48 3.43 -2.02
N SER A 135 0.39 2.58 -1.50
CA SER A 135 1.84 2.68 -1.73
C SER A 135 2.21 2.40 -3.20
N GLY A 136 1.53 1.45 -3.86
CA GLY A 136 1.69 1.18 -5.28
C GLY A 136 1.32 2.38 -6.15
N VAL A 137 0.18 3.02 -5.86
CA VAL A 137 -0.27 4.23 -6.56
C VAL A 137 0.72 5.39 -6.37
N LEU A 138 1.22 5.61 -5.15
CA LEU A 138 2.25 6.63 -4.87
C LEU A 138 3.55 6.38 -5.64
N SER A 139 3.94 5.11 -5.78
CA SER A 139 5.14 4.74 -6.52
C SER A 139 5.01 5.08 -8.01
N VAL A 140 3.83 4.84 -8.60
CA VAL A 140 3.55 5.21 -10.00
C VAL A 140 3.55 6.73 -10.19
N ILE A 141 2.91 7.49 -9.29
CA ILE A 141 2.94 8.95 -9.35
C ILE A 141 4.39 9.46 -9.30
N THR A 142 5.20 8.94 -8.38
CA THR A 142 6.60 9.31 -8.23
C THR A 142 7.40 8.98 -9.51
N LEU A 143 7.16 7.81 -10.12
CA LEU A 143 7.83 7.40 -11.35
C LEU A 143 7.50 8.32 -12.51
N CYS A 144 6.21 8.58 -12.77
CA CYS A 144 5.76 9.45 -13.84
C CYS A 144 6.24 10.91 -13.66
N GLN A 145 6.39 11.37 -12.41
CA GLN A 145 6.92 12.70 -12.12
C GLN A 145 8.43 12.79 -12.31
N LYS A 146 9.16 11.72 -11.95
CA LYS A 146 10.63 11.70 -12.00
C LYS A 146 11.16 11.40 -13.40
N TYR A 147 10.43 10.60 -14.18
CA TYR A 147 10.83 10.14 -15.51
C TYR A 147 9.66 10.30 -16.51
N PRO A 148 9.19 11.53 -16.77
CA PRO A 148 8.00 11.76 -17.58
C PRO A 148 8.18 11.22 -19.01
N GLN A 149 7.24 10.38 -19.44
CA GLN A 149 7.05 10.04 -20.85
C GLN A 149 5.80 10.74 -21.40
N ASP A 150 5.76 11.00 -22.71
CA ASP A 150 4.62 11.68 -23.35
C ASP A 150 3.30 10.90 -23.17
N SER A 151 3.38 9.58 -23.05
CA SER A 151 2.24 8.67 -22.82
C SER A 151 1.72 8.66 -21.37
N ASP A 152 2.46 9.21 -20.41
CA ASP A 152 2.16 9.03 -18.97
C ASP A 152 1.09 10.00 -18.45
N SER A 153 0.71 11.01 -19.23
CA SER A 153 -0.23 12.06 -18.79
C SER A 153 -1.57 11.49 -18.31
N VAL A 154 -2.11 10.51 -19.03
CA VAL A 154 -3.36 9.83 -18.70
C VAL A 154 -3.20 8.95 -17.46
N LEU A 155 -2.11 8.18 -17.39
CA LEU A 155 -1.79 7.32 -16.27
C LEU A 155 -1.59 8.13 -14.98
N LEU A 156 -0.86 9.24 -15.05
CA LEU A 156 -0.60 10.13 -13.92
C LEU A 156 -1.89 10.79 -13.41
N ALA A 157 -2.78 11.21 -14.31
CA ALA A 157 -4.09 11.74 -13.93
C ALA A 157 -4.94 10.68 -13.21
N ALA A 158 -4.99 9.45 -13.75
CA ALA A 158 -5.70 8.32 -13.15
C ALA A 158 -5.12 7.93 -11.77
N ALA A 159 -3.79 7.86 -11.64
CA ALA A 159 -3.13 7.56 -10.39
C ALA A 159 -3.38 8.63 -9.32
N LYS A 160 -3.40 9.92 -9.70
CA LYS A 160 -3.76 11.01 -8.78
C LYS A 160 -5.22 10.93 -8.34
N ALA A 161 -6.15 10.62 -9.25
CA ALA A 161 -7.56 10.43 -8.90
C ALA A 161 -7.73 9.26 -7.91
N MET A 162 -7.04 8.15 -8.17
CA MET A 162 -6.99 7.00 -7.26
C MET A 162 -6.46 7.37 -5.88
N LEU A 163 -5.31 8.07 -5.82
CA LEU A 163 -4.72 8.49 -4.56
C LEU A 163 -5.65 9.41 -3.77
N SER A 164 -6.33 10.36 -4.44
CA SER A 164 -7.28 11.26 -3.78
C SER A 164 -8.41 10.48 -3.08
N VAL A 165 -8.94 9.43 -3.71
CA VAL A 165 -9.96 8.58 -3.10
C VAL A 165 -9.38 7.77 -1.93
N LEU A 166 -8.17 7.23 -2.07
CA LEU A 166 -7.49 6.50 -0.99
C LEU A 166 -7.01 7.39 0.17
N ASP A 167 -6.83 8.69 -0.05
CA ASP A 167 -6.51 9.66 1.00
C ASP A 167 -7.75 10.09 1.77
N SER A 168 -8.91 10.15 1.10
CA SER A 168 -10.19 10.51 1.73
C SER A 168 -10.72 9.44 2.69
N SER A 169 -10.27 8.19 2.54
CA SER A 169 -10.81 7.03 3.24
C SER A 169 -9.69 6.16 3.84
N PRO A 170 -9.72 5.81 5.14
CA PRO A 170 -8.65 5.05 5.76
C PRO A 170 -8.68 3.53 5.48
N SER A 171 -9.76 3.01 4.89
CA SER A 171 -9.96 1.57 4.66
C SER A 171 -10.98 1.30 3.56
N PHE A 172 -11.06 0.03 3.11
CA PHE A 172 -12.12 -0.42 2.21
C PHE A 172 -13.51 -0.37 2.84
N ALA A 173 -13.62 -0.58 4.15
CA ALA A 173 -14.89 -0.40 4.85
C ALA A 173 -15.37 1.06 4.80
N ALA A 174 -14.44 2.02 4.92
CA ALA A 174 -14.74 3.44 4.75
C ALA A 174 -15.11 3.78 3.31
N LEU A 175 -14.39 3.22 2.32
CA LEU A 175 -14.76 3.37 0.89
C LEU A 175 -16.15 2.78 0.59
N ALA A 176 -16.51 1.66 1.21
CA ALA A 176 -17.83 1.07 1.06
C ALA A 176 -18.96 1.97 1.59
N ALA A 177 -18.65 2.87 2.52
CA ALA A 177 -19.57 3.88 3.06
C ALA A 177 -19.44 5.25 2.40
N HIS A 178 -18.57 5.40 1.38
CA HIS A 178 -18.28 6.67 0.73
C HIS A 178 -19.52 7.27 0.04
N PRO A 179 -19.76 8.60 0.10
CA PRO A 179 -20.93 9.24 -0.53
C PRO A 179 -20.96 9.04 -2.05
N ASP A 180 -19.81 9.11 -2.70
CA ASP A 180 -19.68 8.95 -4.16
C ASP A 180 -19.61 7.48 -4.61
N ARG A 181 -19.98 6.56 -3.74
CA ARG A 181 -20.07 5.14 -4.09
C ARG A 181 -21.21 4.92 -5.06
N ILE A 182 -20.88 4.35 -6.22
CA ILE A 182 -21.86 3.90 -7.21
C ILE A 182 -22.42 2.56 -6.72
N LYS A 183 -23.71 2.54 -6.41
CA LYS A 183 -24.41 1.30 -6.03
C LYS A 183 -24.69 0.47 -7.29
N PRO A 184 -24.63 -0.87 -7.20
CA PRO A 184 -25.08 -1.75 -8.27
C PRO A 184 -26.57 -1.59 -8.55
#